data_AF-A0A959QSF0-F1
#
_entry.id   AF-A0A959QSF0-F1
#
_cell.length_a   1.000
_cell.length_b   1.000
_cell.length_c   1.000
_cell.angle_alpha   90.00
_cell.angle_beta   90.00
_cell.angle_gamma   90.00
#
_symmetry.space_group_name_H-M   'P 1'
#
loop_
_entity.id
_entity.type
_entity.pdbx_description
1 polymer ?
#
loop_
_entity_poly.entity_id
_entity_poly.type
_entity_poly.pdbx_seq_one_letter_code
_entity_poly.pdbx_strand_id
1 'polypeptide(L)' 'VSPDDFALLTERERITQARYFAKNQWVSVETRGKLRNHEWKEYLEKSYLLVKSKLTKKLQKEIDEL' A
#
# COMPACT_ATOMS: atom_id res chain seq x y z
N VAL A 1 3.71 -0.43 0.52
CA VAL A 1 4.26 0.47 1.56
C VAL A 1 5.78 0.44 1.52
N SER A 2 6.47 1.45 2.05
CA SER A 2 7.94 1.37 2.20
C SER A 2 8.31 0.33 3.28
N PRO A 3 9.57 -0.15 3.33
CA PRO A 3 10.03 -1.01 4.40
C PRO A 3 9.86 -0.39 5.80
N ASP A 4 10.09 0.91 5.93
CA ASP A 4 9.94 1.65 7.19
C ASP A 4 8.46 1.73 7.60
N ASP A 5 7.58 2.07 6.66
CA ASP A 5 6.13 2.07 6.88
C ASP A 5 5.64 0.65 7.25
N PHE A 6 6.18 -0.38 6.61
CA PHE A 6 5.82 -1.77 6.89
C PHE A 6 6.12 -2.15 8.34
N ALA A 7 7.33 -1.85 8.84
CA ALA A 7 7.72 -2.14 10.21
C ALA A 7 6.75 -1.49 11.21
N LEU A 8 6.52 -0.18 11.08
CA LEU A 8 5.61 0.58 11.94
C LEU A 8 4.16 0.09 11.88
N LEU A 9 3.68 -0.30 10.70
CA LEU A 9 2.32 -0.78 10.53
C LEU A 9 2.13 -2.17 11.15
N THR A 10 3.09 -3.07 11.01
CA THR A 10 2.99 -4.43 11.56
C THR A 10 3.14 -4.51 13.09
N GLU A 11 3.64 -3.45 13.73
CA GLU A 11 3.60 -3.32 15.20
C GLU A 11 2.19 -3.01 15.73
N ARG A 12 1.29 -2.53 14.87
CA ARG A 12 -0.10 -2.22 15.27
C ARG A 12 -0.94 -3.48 15.28
N GLU A 13 -1.71 -3.64 16.36
CA GLU A 13 -2.62 -4.77 16.50
C GLU A 13 -3.62 -4.84 15.32
N ARG A 14 -3.79 -6.04 14.75
CA ARG A 14 -4.68 -6.34 13.59
C ARG A 14 -4.22 -5.75 12.26
N ILE A 15 -2.98 -5.29 12.17
CA ILE A 15 -2.29 -5.04 10.90
C ILE A 15 -1.15 -6.05 10.79
N THR A 16 -1.23 -6.91 9.78
CA THR A 16 -0.28 -8.02 9.61
C THR A 16 0.27 -8.03 8.21
N GLN A 17 1.31 -8.83 7.94
CA GLN A 17 1.76 -9.02 6.58
C GLN A 17 0.64 -9.63 5.72
N ALA A 18 0.42 -9.08 4.53
CA ALA A 18 -0.54 -9.63 3.58
C ALA A 18 -0.12 -11.04 3.12
N ARG A 19 -1.02 -12.02 3.27
CA ARG A 19 -0.77 -13.40 2.84
C ARG A 19 -0.61 -13.47 1.33
N TYR A 20 0.34 -14.28 0.85
CA TYR A 20 0.64 -14.49 -0.58
C TYR A 20 1.23 -13.27 -1.32
N PHE A 21 1.40 -12.13 -0.65
CA PHE A 21 2.09 -10.97 -1.20
C PHE A 21 3.58 -10.98 -0.87
N ALA A 22 4.34 -10.15 -1.60
CA ALA A 22 5.76 -9.96 -1.36
C ALA A 22 6.02 -9.52 0.09
N LYS A 23 6.97 -10.20 0.74
CA LYS A 23 7.35 -9.91 2.13
C LYS A 23 7.84 -8.47 2.28
N ASN A 24 7.55 -7.86 3.43
CA ASN A 24 7.97 -6.50 3.79
C ASN A 24 7.54 -5.38 2.84
N GLN A 25 6.55 -5.63 1.97
CA GLN A 25 6.05 -4.63 1.00
C GLN A 25 4.53 -4.39 1.11
N TRP A 26 3.80 -5.36 1.68
CA TRP A 26 2.34 -5.40 1.71
C TRP A 26 1.82 -5.80 3.08
N VAL A 27 0.86 -5.02 3.58
CA VAL A 27 0.15 -5.30 4.83
C VAL A 27 -1.32 -5.55 4.57
N SER A 28 -1.94 -6.36 5.42
CA SER A 28 -3.37 -6.58 5.51
C SER A 28 -3.88 -5.88 6.76
N VAL A 29 -4.90 -5.04 6.60
CA VAL A 29 -5.57 -4.34 7.70
C VAL A 29 -6.90 -5.02 7.94
N GLU A 30 -7.04 -5.76 9.05
CA GLU A 30 -8.24 -6.57 9.31
C GLU A 30 -9.48 -5.72 9.67
N THR A 31 -9.28 -4.50 10.17
CA THR A 31 -10.37 -3.64 10.64
C THR A 31 -10.17 -2.20 10.18
N ARG A 32 -11.21 -1.61 9.57
CA ARG A 32 -11.18 -0.25 9.00
C ARG A 32 -10.78 0.84 10.02
N GLY A 33 -11.10 0.66 11.30
CA GLY A 33 -10.78 1.61 12.37
C GLY A 33 -9.32 1.62 12.84
N LYS A 34 -8.45 0.76 12.29
CA LYS A 34 -7.02 0.70 12.67
C LYS A 34 -6.16 1.74 11.95
N LEU A 35 -6.71 2.38 10.92
CA LEU A 35 -6.12 3.54 10.25
C LEU A 35 -7.14 4.69 10.25
N ARG A 36 -6.65 5.90 10.45
CA ARG A 36 -7.43 7.13 10.29
C ARG A 36 -7.68 7.39 8.81
N ASN A 37 -8.70 8.18 8.49
CA ASN A 37 -9.07 8.47 7.10
C ASN A 37 -7.92 9.08 6.27
N HIS A 38 -7.06 9.91 6.88
CA HIS A 38 -5.90 10.47 6.18
C HIS A 38 -4.82 9.41 5.91
N GLU A 39 -4.56 8.52 6.87
CA GLU A 39 -3.60 7.41 6.70
C GLU A 39 -4.07 6.48 5.58
N TRP A 40 -5.38 6.20 5.51
CA TRP A 40 -5.96 5.43 4.42
C TRP A 40 -5.67 6.06 3.05
N LYS A 41 -5.92 7.37 2.91
CA LYS A 41 -5.67 8.08 1.66
C LYS A 41 -4.19 8.02 1.28
N GLU A 42 -3.30 8.29 2.23
CA GLU A 42 -1.86 8.28 2.02
C GLU A 42 -1.33 6.90 1.60
N TYR A 43 -1.68 5.84 2.34
CA TYR A 43 -1.17 4.50 2.03
C TYR A 43 -1.78 3.91 0.76
N LEU A 44 -3.01 4.28 0.42
CA LEU A 44 -3.63 3.89 -0.85
C LEU A 44 -2.90 4.56 -2.01
N GLU A 45 -2.64 5.86 -1.92
CA GLU A 45 -1.89 6.62 -2.93
C GLU A 45 -0.47 6.08 -3.12
N LYS A 46 0.27 5.84 -2.02
CA LYS A 46 1.58 5.20 -2.05
C LYS A 46 1.55 3.84 -2.73
N SER A 47 0.54 3.01 -2.43
CA SER A 47 0.41 1.67 -3.02
C SER A 47 0.09 1.74 -4.51
N TYR A 48 -0.79 2.66 -4.91
CA TYR A 48 -1.11 2.93 -6.30
C TYR A 48 0.12 3.39 -7.09
N LEU A 49 0.86 4.38 -6.59
CA LEU A 49 2.08 4.89 -7.23
C LEU A 49 3.15 3.79 -7.37
N LEU A 50 3.31 2.95 -6.35
CA LEU A 50 4.24 1.81 -6.40
C LEU A 50 3.87 0.84 -7.52
N VAL A 51 2.60 0.45 -7.64
CA VAL A 51 2.15 -0.47 -8.70
C VAL A 51 2.30 0.19 -10.07
N LYS A 52 1.84 1.44 -10.22
CA LYS A 52 1.94 2.20 -11.46
C LYS A 52 3.38 2.33 -11.95
N SER A 53 4.33 2.60 -11.04
CA SER A 53 5.75 2.73 -11.40
C SER A 53 6.35 1.47 -12.03
N LYS A 54 5.80 0.28 -11.72
CA LYS A 54 6.26 -1.02 -12.25
C LYS A 54 5.63 -1.37 -13.61
N LEU A 55 4.63 -0.61 -14.07
CA LEU A 55 4.02 -0.80 -15.38
C LEU A 55 4.89 -0.21 -16.49
N THR A 56 4.62 -0.58 -17.74
CA THR A 56 5.30 0.01 -18.90
C THR A 56 4.94 1.50 -19.05
N LYS A 57 5.80 2.29 -19.69
CA LYS A 57 5.52 3.72 -19.93
C LYS A 57 4.26 3.97 -20.74
N LYS A 58 3.86 3.04 -21.62
CA LYS A 58 2.61 3.11 -22.36
C LYS A 58 1.41 3.02 -21.41
N LEU A 59 1.37 1.98 -20.58
CA LEU A 59 0.30 1.76 -19.59
C LEU A 59 0.24 2.87 -18.54
N GLN A 60 1.40 3.40 -18.12
CA GLN A 60 1.44 4.54 -17.20
C GLN A 60 0.72 5.76 -17.77
N LYS A 61 0.93 6.07 -19.05
CA LYS A 61 0.26 7.20 -19.74
C LYS A 61 -1.24 6.96 -19.89
N GLU A 62 -1.64 5.77 -20.32
CA GLU A 62 -3.06 5.41 -20.44
C GLU A 62 -3.81 5.59 -19.11
N ILE A 63 -3.16 5.25 -17.99
CA ILE A 63 -3.73 5.43 -16.64
C ILE A 63 -3.78 6.91 -16.22
N ASP A 64 -2.85 7.75 -16.66
CA ASP A 64 -2.83 9.20 -16.36
C ASP A 64 -3.82 10.01 -17.19
N GLU A 65 -4.28 9.45 -18.31
CA GLU A 65 -5.23 10.07 -19.23
C GLU A 65 -6.71 9.74 -18.86
N LEU A 66 -6.93 8.89 -17.85
CA LEU A 66 -8.26 8.57 -17.27
C LEU A 66 -8.73 9.63 -16.27
#